data_AF-A0A433QFS1-F1
#
_entry.id   AF-A0A433QFS1-F1
#
_cell.length_a   1.000
_cell.length_b   1.000
_cell.length_c   1.000
_cell.angle_alpha   90.00
_cell.angle_beta   90.00
_cell.angle_gamma   90.00
#
_symmetry.space_group_name_H-M   'P 1'
#
loop_
_entity.id
_entity.type
_entity.pdbx_description
1 polymer ?
#
loop_
_entity_poly.entity_id
_entity_poly.type
_entity_poly.pdbx_seq_one_letter_code
_entity_poly.pdbx_strand_id
1 'polypeptide(L)'
;TPDRYVEIGGAKLNELSYQLARSYCVPCQGVYAAEPSGMFRLDGPDHGWIINSIDNKPTPNLDTFISVMQSIPDRERVPVVYHSIADFHTTSVAVIQVERHWSRFRLAVRNDTTGRWDFTDLGAPLSPKAIQPATARFIQLDESVGPAKDLIRSLVKVSYYMPCRIDGFPKSRKQGAGLVLDHARGLIVVSRSIVPFAMGDLSITFADTIIVPGKIEYLHPSHNFAFVRYDPALVGETDVNSAPLSKDMLLQGHKVTLVAFNHNQRPVCLTTVVTDITSVTIPQNSTPRFRSVNLDAITLDTPLAQQCSSGVLADSHGHVQGLWLSYLGERNMSGHDNEYHLGLHIHTVLPVLTALQKDEVPSLRSLNVELMPVQMAQAVAMGLGQEWVRKVEEANSAKHQLFLIRRTETGSESAKVLEELDLILAVNGKTVTRMYEMDVQYEAEELEMTILRKKEEMTIKVPTSPVSGDGTSRVVMWAGAALQEPHKAVLQQSKTLPSRIYVSARSKGSPAYMYGMVSGQTLSVRIADLPRDHHYSFTRTNALASTHDLQVPTQWITHINGTPTPDLDAFVEAVRLCPDNTYVRVKTISFDNIPMVLSVKNNLHYWPTIDMVKDSTAECGWRKNEVV
;
A
#
# COMPACT_ATOMS: atom_id res chain seq x y z
N THR A 1 -30.17 13.11 19.41
CA THR A 1 -28.88 13.39 18.74
C THR A 1 -27.77 13.33 19.77
N PRO A 2 -26.67 12.61 19.50
CA PRO A 2 -25.56 12.49 20.45
C PRO A 2 -24.97 13.85 20.80
N ASP A 3 -24.68 14.04 22.08
CA ASP A 3 -24.04 15.22 22.68
C ASP A 3 -22.56 14.96 23.00
N ARG A 4 -22.10 13.72 22.90
CA ARG A 4 -20.70 13.31 23.05
C ARG A 4 -20.34 12.13 22.15
N TYR A 5 -19.06 12.00 21.83
CA TYR A 5 -18.49 10.84 21.14
C TYR A 5 -17.03 10.64 21.55
N VAL A 6 -16.52 9.42 21.40
CA VAL A 6 -15.12 9.07 21.65
C VAL A 6 -14.41 8.75 20.35
N GLU A 7 -13.17 9.21 20.22
CA GLU A 7 -12.25 8.84 19.14
C GLU A 7 -11.18 7.89 19.70
N ILE A 8 -10.99 6.74 19.06
CA ILE A 8 -9.96 5.76 19.42
C ILE A 8 -9.69 4.81 18.24
N GLY A 9 -8.44 4.44 18.01
CA GLY A 9 -8.08 3.43 17.00
C GLY A 9 -8.51 3.81 15.59
N GLY A 10 -8.56 5.11 15.30
CA GLY A 10 -9.11 5.69 14.07
C GLY A 10 -10.64 5.70 13.93
N ALA A 11 -11.41 5.15 14.88
CA ALA A 11 -12.87 5.08 14.87
C ALA A 11 -13.52 6.19 15.70
N LYS A 12 -14.80 6.48 15.42
CA LYS A 12 -15.65 7.34 16.28
C LYS A 12 -16.86 6.57 16.77
N LEU A 13 -17.07 6.57 18.09
CA LEU A 13 -18.19 5.89 18.73
C LEU A 13 -18.99 6.84 19.62
N ASN A 14 -20.30 6.67 19.67
CA ASN A 14 -21.20 7.46 20.50
C ASN A 14 -22.34 6.62 21.06
N GLU A 15 -23.15 7.20 21.94
CA GLU A 15 -24.40 6.56 22.36
C GLU A 15 -25.35 6.45 21.18
N LEU A 16 -26.06 5.33 21.08
CA LEU A 16 -27.09 5.14 20.07
C LEU A 16 -28.13 6.26 20.13
N SER A 17 -28.26 7.02 19.05
CA SER A 17 -29.19 8.14 18.99
C SER A 17 -30.65 7.68 18.97
N TYR A 18 -31.53 8.44 19.61
CA TYR A 18 -32.99 8.24 19.54
C TYR A 18 -33.51 8.13 18.10
N GLN A 19 -32.98 8.94 17.18
CA GLN A 19 -33.40 8.92 15.78
C GLN A 19 -33.11 7.57 15.13
N LEU A 20 -31.88 7.05 15.27
CA LEU A 20 -31.51 5.72 14.76
C LEU A 20 -32.30 4.62 15.47
N ALA A 21 -32.39 4.67 16.80
CA ALA A 21 -33.14 3.70 17.58
C ALA A 21 -34.60 3.60 17.15
N ARG A 22 -35.26 4.75 16.95
CA ARG A 22 -36.64 4.83 16.43
C ARG A 22 -36.75 4.29 15.01
N SER A 23 -35.81 4.63 14.12
CA SER A 23 -35.83 4.18 12.72
C SER A 23 -35.68 2.67 12.57
N TYR A 24 -34.92 2.03 13.45
CA TYR A 24 -34.71 0.59 13.46
C TYR A 24 -35.60 -0.17 14.47
N CYS A 25 -36.48 0.53 15.19
CA CYS A 25 -37.34 -0.03 16.24
C CYS A 25 -36.57 -0.80 17.32
N VAL A 26 -35.38 -0.30 17.71
CA VAL A 26 -34.52 -0.90 18.74
C VAL A 26 -34.48 -0.04 20.01
N PRO A 27 -34.10 -0.59 21.18
CA PRO A 27 -33.89 0.19 22.39
C PRO A 27 -32.83 1.29 22.18
N CYS A 28 -33.09 2.51 22.69
CA CYS A 28 -32.19 3.66 22.59
C CYS A 28 -31.04 3.57 23.62
N GLN A 29 -30.20 2.55 23.49
CA GLN A 29 -29.06 2.28 24.38
C GLN A 29 -27.91 1.60 23.62
N GLY A 30 -26.71 1.63 24.19
CA GLY A 30 -25.54 0.96 23.65
C GLY A 30 -24.61 1.87 22.88
N VAL A 31 -23.39 1.39 22.69
CA VAL A 31 -22.31 2.12 22.02
C VAL A 31 -22.36 1.86 20.52
N TYR A 32 -22.73 2.88 19.77
CA TYR A 32 -22.82 2.87 18.31
C TYR A 32 -21.50 3.32 17.68
N ALA A 33 -20.95 2.50 16.78
CA ALA A 33 -19.81 2.87 15.96
C ALA A 33 -20.29 3.75 14.79
N ALA A 34 -20.32 5.06 15.01
CA ALA A 34 -20.74 6.05 14.02
C ALA A 34 -19.78 6.15 12.84
N GLU A 35 -18.49 5.91 13.08
CA GLU A 35 -17.46 5.83 12.05
C GLU A 35 -16.60 4.60 12.32
N PRO A 36 -16.95 3.42 11.75
CA PRO A 36 -16.17 2.21 11.92
C PRO A 36 -14.95 2.25 10.99
N SER A 37 -13.81 2.60 11.58
CA SER A 37 -12.52 2.70 10.92
C SER A 37 -11.41 2.14 11.81
N GLY A 38 -10.21 1.98 11.24
CA GLY A 38 -9.05 1.47 11.96
C GLY A 38 -9.30 0.13 12.64
N MET A 39 -9.26 0.07 13.97
CA MET A 39 -9.46 -1.17 14.75
C MET A 39 -10.92 -1.63 14.84
N PHE A 40 -11.90 -0.73 14.69
CA PHE A 40 -13.33 -1.07 14.69
C PHE A 40 -13.92 -1.17 13.29
N ARG A 41 -13.08 -1.38 12.27
CA ARG A 41 -13.56 -1.85 10.97
C ARG A 41 -13.81 -3.35 11.04
N LEU A 42 -14.99 -3.70 11.54
CA LEU A 42 -15.42 -5.07 11.78
C LEU A 42 -15.91 -5.74 10.49
N ASP A 43 -16.02 -7.06 10.51
CA ASP A 43 -16.51 -7.83 9.37
C ASP A 43 -17.99 -7.52 9.11
N GLY A 44 -18.31 -7.22 7.85
CA GLY A 44 -19.66 -6.89 7.38
C GLY A 44 -19.77 -5.48 6.76
N PRO A 45 -20.95 -4.85 6.79
CA PRO A 45 -21.15 -3.49 6.30
C PRO A 45 -20.24 -2.46 7.00
N ASP A 46 -19.82 -1.41 6.29
CA ASP A 46 -19.00 -0.32 6.83
C ASP A 46 -19.78 0.63 7.79
N HIS A 47 -20.88 0.19 8.41
CA HIS A 47 -21.72 1.00 9.32
C HIS A 47 -22.73 0.14 10.08
N GLY A 48 -23.31 0.72 11.13
CA GLY A 48 -24.44 0.10 11.82
C GLY A 48 -24.08 -0.74 13.03
N TRP A 49 -22.83 -0.72 13.50
CA TRP A 49 -22.39 -1.60 14.58
C TRP A 49 -22.74 -1.06 15.96
N ILE A 50 -23.31 -1.92 16.79
CA ILE A 50 -23.46 -1.71 18.24
C ILE A 50 -22.46 -2.62 18.95
N ILE A 51 -21.63 -2.05 19.82
CA ILE A 51 -20.60 -2.76 20.58
C ILE A 51 -21.22 -3.26 21.89
N ASN A 52 -21.34 -4.57 22.04
CA ASN A 52 -21.92 -5.22 23.22
C ASN A 52 -20.88 -5.40 24.34
N SER A 53 -19.68 -5.86 23.98
CA SER A 53 -18.60 -6.07 24.93
C SER A 53 -17.23 -6.01 24.26
N ILE A 54 -16.22 -5.69 25.07
CA ILE A 54 -14.81 -5.70 24.69
C ILE A 54 -14.04 -6.47 25.75
N ASP A 55 -13.23 -7.42 25.33
CA ASP A 55 -12.47 -8.29 26.22
C ASP A 55 -13.37 -8.96 27.29
N ASN A 56 -14.54 -9.43 26.83
CA ASN A 56 -15.61 -10.02 27.66
C ASN A 56 -16.21 -9.07 28.73
N LYS A 57 -15.87 -7.78 28.72
CA LYS A 57 -16.47 -6.76 29.60
C LYS A 57 -17.62 -6.06 28.86
N PRO A 58 -18.86 -6.08 29.38
CA PRO A 58 -19.99 -5.40 28.75
C PRO A 58 -19.76 -3.89 28.60
N THR A 59 -20.20 -3.33 27.48
CA THR A 59 -20.11 -1.89 27.17
C THR A 59 -21.51 -1.32 26.92
N PRO A 60 -22.39 -1.26 27.95
CA PRO A 60 -23.79 -0.84 27.79
C PRO A 60 -23.95 0.66 27.44
N ASN A 61 -22.92 1.46 27.69
CA ASN A 61 -22.88 2.89 27.44
C ASN A 61 -21.43 3.32 27.18
N LEU A 62 -21.26 4.58 26.76
CA LEU A 62 -20.00 5.17 26.34
C LEU A 62 -19.00 5.31 27.51
N ASP A 63 -19.47 5.57 28.73
CA ASP A 63 -18.59 5.70 29.91
C ASP A 63 -17.94 4.36 30.26
N THR A 64 -18.72 3.28 30.28
CA THR A 64 -18.19 1.93 30.49
C THR A 64 -17.25 1.52 29.36
N PHE A 65 -17.58 1.84 28.11
CA PHE A 65 -16.68 1.61 26.98
C PHE A 65 -15.33 2.32 27.17
N ILE A 66 -15.34 3.60 27.55
CA ILE A 66 -14.12 4.37 27.80
C ILE A 66 -13.30 3.70 28.90
N SER A 67 -13.92 3.37 30.04
CA SER A 67 -13.24 2.72 31.17
C SER A 67 -12.63 1.37 30.77
N VAL A 68 -13.36 0.56 30.00
CA VAL A 68 -12.83 -0.72 29.49
C VAL A 68 -11.63 -0.49 28.59
N MET A 69 -11.72 0.41 27.60
CA MET A 69 -10.62 0.69 26.68
C MET A 69 -9.39 1.31 27.35
N GLN A 70 -9.57 2.10 28.41
CA GLN A 70 -8.46 2.63 29.22
C GLN A 70 -7.66 1.53 29.91
N SER A 71 -8.29 0.38 30.21
CA SER A 71 -7.64 -0.75 30.91
C SER A 71 -6.85 -1.69 30.01
N ILE A 72 -6.96 -1.56 28.68
CA ILE A 72 -6.37 -2.51 27.73
C ILE A 72 -5.04 -1.95 27.20
N PRO A 73 -3.94 -2.71 27.30
CA PRO A 73 -2.65 -2.38 26.68
C PRO A 73 -2.73 -2.13 25.18
N ASP A 74 -1.87 -1.23 24.68
CA ASP A 74 -1.70 -1.06 23.25
C ASP A 74 -1.17 -2.36 22.60
N ARG A 75 -1.51 -2.59 21.33
CA ARG A 75 -1.21 -3.81 20.56
C ARG A 75 -1.83 -5.12 21.09
N GLU A 76 -2.56 -5.08 22.21
CA GLU A 76 -3.28 -6.25 22.71
C GLU A 76 -4.38 -6.68 21.72
N ARG A 77 -4.54 -7.99 21.52
CA ARG A 77 -5.64 -8.54 20.72
C ARG A 77 -6.78 -8.96 21.64
N VAL A 78 -7.95 -8.35 21.47
CA VAL A 78 -9.11 -8.60 22.33
C VAL A 78 -10.35 -8.94 21.51
N PRO A 79 -11.21 -9.85 22.00
CA PRO A 79 -12.49 -10.13 21.38
C PRO A 79 -13.44 -8.93 21.58
N VAL A 80 -14.18 -8.61 20.53
CA VAL A 80 -15.27 -7.63 20.53
C VAL A 80 -16.52 -8.34 20.09
N VAL A 81 -17.54 -8.29 20.93
CA VAL A 81 -18.88 -8.80 20.60
C VAL A 81 -19.73 -7.63 20.13
N TYR A 82 -20.36 -7.78 18.98
CA TYR A 82 -21.11 -6.73 18.33
C TYR A 82 -22.32 -7.29 17.57
N HIS A 83 -23.27 -6.43 17.23
CA HIS A 83 -24.36 -6.76 16.32
C HIS A 83 -24.66 -5.57 15.40
N SER A 84 -25.38 -5.85 14.32
CA SER A 84 -25.89 -4.80 13.43
C SER A 84 -27.14 -4.19 14.03
N ILE A 85 -27.27 -2.86 13.97
CA ILE A 85 -28.52 -2.17 14.32
C ILE A 85 -29.70 -2.64 13.43
N ALA A 86 -29.41 -3.14 12.22
CA ALA A 86 -30.40 -3.68 11.30
C ALA A 86 -30.76 -5.15 11.57
N ASP A 87 -29.93 -5.86 12.35
CA ASP A 87 -30.17 -7.25 12.74
C ASP A 87 -29.73 -7.46 14.20
N PHE A 88 -30.70 -7.28 15.11
CA PHE A 88 -30.50 -7.40 16.55
C PHE A 88 -30.40 -8.87 17.03
N HIS A 89 -30.79 -9.84 16.19
CA HIS A 89 -30.84 -11.25 16.57
C HIS A 89 -29.53 -11.97 16.31
N THR A 90 -28.69 -11.42 15.42
CA THR A 90 -27.39 -11.99 15.07
C THR A 90 -26.27 -11.30 15.84
N THR A 91 -25.67 -12.04 16.77
CA THR A 91 -24.46 -11.59 17.46
C THR A 91 -23.22 -12.08 16.73
N SER A 92 -22.27 -11.19 16.51
CA SER A 92 -20.98 -11.47 15.86
C SER A 92 -19.83 -11.25 16.84
N VAL A 93 -18.73 -11.94 16.60
CA VAL A 93 -17.48 -11.75 17.33
C VAL A 93 -16.35 -11.48 16.34
N ALA A 94 -15.56 -10.46 16.65
CA ALA A 94 -14.32 -10.17 15.94
C ALA A 94 -13.18 -10.03 16.95
N VAL A 95 -11.95 -10.24 16.51
CA VAL A 95 -10.77 -9.94 17.32
C VAL A 95 -10.12 -8.68 16.77
N ILE A 96 -10.13 -7.61 17.56
CA ILE A 96 -9.44 -6.37 17.21
C ILE A 96 -8.04 -6.38 17.82
N GLN A 97 -7.12 -5.65 17.20
CA GLN A 97 -5.86 -5.27 17.84
C GLN A 97 -6.00 -3.83 18.29
N VAL A 98 -5.81 -3.58 19.59
CA VAL A 98 -5.90 -2.24 20.16
C VAL A 98 -4.78 -1.38 19.58
N GLU A 99 -5.18 -0.23 19.04
CA GLU A 99 -4.29 0.75 18.41
C GLU A 99 -4.50 2.09 19.09
N ARG A 100 -3.51 2.52 19.85
CA ARG A 100 -3.47 3.83 20.52
C ARG A 100 -2.18 4.60 20.25
N HIS A 101 -1.25 4.04 19.47
CA HIS A 101 0.04 4.65 19.16
C HIS A 101 0.04 5.51 17.88
N TRP A 102 -0.87 5.26 16.93
CA TRP A 102 -1.13 6.10 15.76
C TRP A 102 -2.20 7.16 16.03
N SER A 103 -3.27 6.80 16.75
CA SER A 103 -4.44 7.68 16.97
C SER A 103 -4.61 8.10 18.43
N ARG A 104 -5.14 9.31 18.64
CA ARG A 104 -5.46 9.82 19.99
C ARG A 104 -6.65 9.06 20.56
N PHE A 105 -6.65 8.90 21.89
CA PHE A 105 -7.82 8.46 22.64
C PHE A 105 -8.45 9.68 23.32
N ARG A 106 -9.55 10.19 22.79
CA ARG A 106 -10.16 11.43 23.30
C ARG A 106 -11.68 11.40 23.29
N LEU A 107 -12.29 12.04 24.28
CA LEU A 107 -13.71 12.32 24.35
C LEU A 107 -13.97 13.70 23.76
N ALA A 108 -14.99 13.81 22.91
CA ALA A 108 -15.52 15.08 22.43
C ALA A 108 -16.91 15.30 23.02
N VAL A 109 -17.13 16.46 23.63
CA VAL A 109 -18.43 16.86 24.21
C VAL A 109 -18.92 18.14 23.55
N ARG A 110 -20.18 18.17 23.13
CA ARG A 110 -20.78 19.33 22.48
C ARG A 110 -20.93 20.46 23.49
N ASN A 111 -20.41 21.62 23.15
CA ASN A 111 -20.56 22.85 23.93
C ASN A 111 -21.56 23.77 23.24
N ASP A 112 -22.78 23.79 23.77
CA ASP A 112 -23.88 24.58 23.21
C ASP A 112 -23.72 26.09 23.42
N THR A 113 -22.79 26.52 24.29
CA THR A 113 -22.49 27.95 24.50
C THR A 113 -21.52 28.47 23.44
N THR A 114 -20.47 27.71 23.14
CA THR A 114 -19.44 28.11 22.16
C THR A 114 -19.76 27.65 20.74
N GLY A 115 -20.68 26.68 20.58
CA GLY A 115 -20.97 26.02 19.32
C GLY A 115 -19.86 25.07 18.84
N ARG A 116 -18.92 24.68 19.72
CA ARG A 116 -17.79 23.78 19.41
C ARG A 116 -17.94 22.43 20.12
N TRP A 117 -17.09 21.48 19.74
CA TRP A 117 -16.86 20.28 20.54
C TRP A 117 -15.62 20.47 21.39
N ASP A 118 -15.75 20.33 22.69
CA ASP A 118 -14.63 20.38 23.62
C ASP A 118 -14.00 18.99 23.71
N PHE A 119 -12.69 18.92 23.52
CA PHE A 119 -11.94 17.67 23.52
C PHE A 119 -11.23 17.46 24.85
N THR A 120 -11.38 16.26 25.41
CA THR A 120 -10.66 15.80 26.60
C THR A 120 -9.83 14.58 26.22
N ASP A 121 -8.52 14.65 26.42
CA ASP A 121 -7.64 13.49 26.25
C ASP A 121 -7.92 12.45 27.35
N LEU A 122 -8.07 11.18 26.96
CA LEU A 122 -8.44 10.08 27.85
C LEU A 122 -7.23 9.25 28.31
N GLY A 123 -6.01 9.74 28.05
CA GLY A 123 -4.75 9.21 28.55
C GLY A 123 -3.85 8.63 27.46
N ALA A 124 -2.57 8.55 27.79
CA ALA A 124 -1.54 7.91 26.96
C ALA A 124 -1.77 6.39 26.82
N PRO A 125 -1.31 5.76 25.72
CA PRO A 125 -1.36 4.31 25.55
C PRO A 125 -0.68 3.60 26.73
N LEU A 126 -1.33 2.55 27.24
CA LEU A 126 -0.69 1.61 28.16
C LEU A 126 0.35 0.80 27.39
N SER A 127 1.53 0.58 27.98
CA SER A 127 2.62 -0.14 27.34
C SER A 127 2.20 -1.53 26.86
N PRO A 128 2.58 -1.95 25.65
CA PRO A 128 2.27 -3.29 25.15
C PRO A 128 2.80 -4.39 26.06
N LYS A 129 2.06 -5.50 26.15
CA LYS A 129 2.54 -6.69 26.87
C LYS A 129 3.70 -7.32 26.12
N ALA A 130 4.72 -7.76 26.85
CA ALA A 130 5.81 -8.53 26.28
C ALA A 130 5.27 -9.83 25.68
N ILE A 131 5.60 -10.08 24.42
CA ILE A 131 5.20 -11.31 23.72
C ILE A 131 6.10 -12.43 24.19
N GLN A 132 5.49 -13.50 24.69
CA GLN A 132 6.21 -14.69 25.11
C GLN A 132 6.40 -15.62 23.91
N PRO A 133 7.56 -16.28 23.79
CA PRO A 133 7.75 -17.34 22.81
C PRO A 133 6.66 -18.40 22.90
N ALA A 134 6.18 -18.86 21.74
CA ALA A 134 5.17 -19.91 21.65
C ALA A 134 5.59 -20.94 20.61
N THR A 135 5.16 -22.18 20.81
CA THR A 135 5.41 -23.31 19.89
C THR A 135 4.09 -23.78 19.28
N ALA A 136 4.07 -23.95 17.97
CA ALA A 136 2.93 -24.48 17.23
C ALA A 136 3.40 -25.53 16.20
N ARG A 137 2.44 -26.18 15.54
CA ARG A 137 2.71 -27.17 14.50
C ARG A 137 2.02 -26.77 13.22
N PHE A 138 2.78 -26.75 12.12
CA PHE A 138 2.20 -26.58 10.80
C PHE A 138 1.29 -27.75 10.45
N ILE A 139 0.30 -27.45 9.61
CA ILE A 139 -0.46 -28.49 8.92
C ILE A 139 0.47 -29.41 8.14
N GLN A 140 0.09 -30.68 8.05
CA GLN A 140 0.78 -31.66 7.22
C GLN A 140 -0.04 -31.87 5.95
N LEU A 141 0.58 -31.57 4.81
CA LEU A 141 0.01 -31.91 3.51
C LEU A 141 0.28 -33.39 3.21
N ASP A 142 -0.62 -34.00 2.44
CA ASP A 142 -0.54 -35.41 2.08
C ASP A 142 0.73 -35.73 1.27
N GLU A 143 1.26 -36.95 1.43
CA GLU A 143 2.46 -37.42 0.72
C GLU A 143 2.32 -37.36 -0.81
N SER A 144 1.10 -37.48 -1.34
CA SER A 144 0.81 -37.39 -2.77
C SER A 144 1.24 -36.07 -3.42
N VAL A 145 1.44 -35.02 -2.62
CA VAL A 145 1.96 -33.71 -3.08
C VAL A 145 3.44 -33.77 -3.47
N GLY A 146 4.19 -34.75 -2.93
CA GLY A 146 5.64 -34.87 -3.14
C GLY A 146 6.46 -33.87 -2.30
N PRO A 147 7.74 -33.67 -2.63
CA PRO A 147 8.68 -32.89 -1.79
C PRO A 147 8.28 -31.43 -1.54
N ALA A 148 7.53 -30.81 -2.46
CA ALA A 148 7.07 -29.44 -2.32
C ALA A 148 6.12 -29.23 -1.13
N LYS A 149 5.57 -30.31 -0.55
CA LYS A 149 4.69 -30.25 0.62
C LYS A 149 5.33 -29.52 1.81
N ASP A 150 6.65 -29.66 1.97
CA ASP A 150 7.38 -29.13 3.13
C ASP A 150 7.55 -27.61 3.07
N LEU A 151 7.36 -27.00 1.89
CA LEU A 151 7.34 -25.54 1.71
C LEU A 151 6.21 -24.86 2.49
N ILE A 152 5.18 -25.59 2.92
CA ILE A 152 4.14 -25.04 3.80
C ILE A 152 4.72 -24.52 5.12
N ARG A 153 5.85 -25.08 5.58
CA ARG A 153 6.60 -24.66 6.77
C ARG A 153 7.44 -23.41 6.56
N SER A 154 7.59 -22.99 5.30
CA SER A 154 8.26 -21.75 4.91
C SER A 154 7.26 -20.65 4.52
N LEU A 155 5.96 -20.93 4.50
CA LEU A 155 4.91 -19.96 4.18
C LEU A 155 4.22 -19.47 5.45
N VAL A 156 4.07 -18.15 5.55
CA VAL A 156 3.47 -17.47 6.71
C VAL A 156 2.39 -16.50 6.25
N LYS A 157 1.41 -16.23 7.11
CA LYS A 157 0.41 -15.19 6.82
C LYS A 157 0.95 -13.85 7.27
N VAL A 158 0.77 -12.84 6.45
CA VAL A 158 1.21 -11.47 6.72
C VAL A 158 -0.01 -10.57 6.75
N SER A 159 -0.19 -9.86 7.86
CA SER A 159 -1.25 -8.85 8.05
C SER A 159 -0.59 -7.49 8.20
N TYR A 160 -1.05 -6.52 7.40
CA TYR A 160 -0.53 -5.16 7.43
C TYR A 160 -1.66 -4.15 7.66
N TYR A 161 -1.51 -3.32 8.69
CA TYR A 161 -2.41 -2.22 9.01
C TYR A 161 -1.75 -0.89 8.67
N MET A 162 -2.47 -0.03 7.95
CA MET A 162 -2.00 1.28 7.51
C MET A 162 -2.86 2.37 8.16
N PRO A 163 -2.28 3.19 9.07
CA PRO A 163 -3.02 4.23 9.80
C PRO A 163 -3.40 5.42 8.91
N CYS A 164 -2.61 5.68 7.86
CA CYS A 164 -2.89 6.72 6.87
C CYS A 164 -2.87 6.12 5.46
N ARG A 165 -3.73 6.63 4.58
CA ARG A 165 -3.68 6.28 3.16
C ARG A 165 -2.74 7.25 2.46
N ILE A 166 -1.55 6.75 2.16
CA ILE A 166 -0.50 7.43 1.39
C ILE A 166 -0.15 6.60 0.16
N ASP A 167 0.72 7.15 -0.70
CA ASP A 167 1.23 6.49 -1.91
C ASP A 167 0.15 5.94 -2.86
N GLY A 168 -1.05 6.54 -2.83
CA GLY A 168 -2.17 6.13 -3.67
C GLY A 168 -2.73 4.72 -3.38
N PHE A 169 -2.37 4.08 -2.26
CA PHE A 169 -2.91 2.77 -1.90
C PHE A 169 -4.33 2.85 -1.29
N PRO A 170 -5.31 2.08 -1.79
CA PRO A 170 -6.73 2.36 -1.52
C PRO A 170 -7.26 1.77 -0.20
N LYS A 171 -6.50 0.90 0.47
CA LYS A 171 -6.95 0.13 1.64
C LYS A 171 -6.18 0.55 2.91
N SER A 172 -6.82 0.39 4.06
CA SER A 172 -6.21 0.62 5.39
C SER A 172 -5.74 -0.68 6.06
N ARG A 173 -6.09 -1.83 5.49
CA ARG A 173 -5.66 -3.16 5.93
C ARG A 173 -5.47 -4.05 4.71
N LYS A 174 -4.50 -4.95 4.76
CA LYS A 174 -4.32 -6.01 3.77
C LYS A 174 -3.74 -7.25 4.45
N GLN A 175 -4.12 -8.41 3.93
CA GLN A 175 -3.60 -9.70 4.35
C GLN A 175 -3.17 -10.49 3.13
N GLY A 176 -2.12 -11.30 3.28
CA GLY A 176 -1.58 -12.17 2.25
C GLY A 176 -0.59 -13.16 2.85
N ALA A 177 0.29 -13.72 2.02
CA ALA A 177 1.33 -14.62 2.49
C ALA A 177 2.73 -14.10 2.17
N GLY A 178 3.69 -14.52 2.98
CA GLY A 178 5.12 -14.32 2.76
C GLY A 178 5.86 -15.65 2.76
N LEU A 179 7.04 -15.66 2.15
CA LEU A 179 7.96 -16.80 2.12
C LEU A 179 9.17 -16.50 3.02
N VAL A 180 9.42 -17.36 4.00
CA VAL A 180 10.61 -17.33 4.85
C VAL A 180 11.81 -17.76 4.01
N LEU A 181 12.75 -16.84 3.79
CA LEU A 181 13.98 -17.07 3.02
C LEU A 181 15.19 -17.30 3.92
N ASP A 182 15.17 -16.77 5.14
CA ASP A 182 16.20 -16.98 6.15
C ASP A 182 15.57 -16.98 7.53
N HIS A 183 15.30 -18.16 8.08
CA HIS A 183 14.70 -18.31 9.41
C HIS A 183 15.63 -17.80 10.51
N ALA A 184 16.93 -18.04 10.41
CA ALA A 184 17.90 -17.66 11.45
C ALA A 184 17.96 -16.14 11.65
N ARG A 185 17.77 -15.38 10.57
CA ARG A 185 17.69 -13.90 10.58
C ARG A 185 16.26 -13.35 10.56
N GLY A 186 15.27 -14.24 10.53
CA GLY A 186 13.85 -13.90 10.44
C GLY A 186 13.43 -13.18 9.16
N LEU A 187 14.12 -13.38 8.03
CA LEU A 187 13.84 -12.68 6.77
C LEU A 187 12.73 -13.38 5.97
N ILE A 188 11.73 -12.60 5.59
CA ILE A 188 10.58 -13.01 4.79
C ILE A 188 10.47 -12.08 3.57
N VAL A 189 10.24 -12.66 2.39
CA VAL A 189 9.80 -11.91 1.21
C VAL A 189 8.28 -11.90 1.12
N VAL A 190 7.70 -10.74 0.85
CA VAL A 190 6.25 -10.52 0.75
C VAL A 190 5.92 -9.61 -0.44
N SER A 191 4.73 -9.75 -1.03
CA SER A 191 4.29 -8.85 -2.10
C SER A 191 4.09 -7.42 -1.62
N ARG A 192 4.45 -6.44 -2.46
CA ARG A 192 4.12 -5.01 -2.21
C ARG A 192 2.63 -4.70 -2.33
N SER A 193 1.82 -5.61 -2.89
CA SER A 193 0.36 -5.50 -2.78
C SER A 193 -0.14 -5.68 -1.34
N ILE A 194 0.66 -6.32 -0.47
CA ILE A 194 0.37 -6.53 0.96
C ILE A 194 1.05 -5.46 1.80
N VAL A 195 2.33 -5.18 1.53
CA VAL A 195 3.14 -4.15 2.21
C VAL A 195 3.52 -3.06 1.20
N PRO A 196 2.65 -2.07 0.94
CA PRO A 196 2.84 -1.09 -0.13
C PRO A 196 3.84 0.02 0.21
N PHE A 197 3.88 0.45 1.49
CA PHE A 197 4.70 1.55 2.01
C PHE A 197 5.04 1.32 3.48
N ALA A 198 5.99 2.08 4.04
CA ALA A 198 6.61 1.80 5.35
C ALA A 198 5.81 2.23 6.59
N MET A 199 4.77 3.06 6.44
CA MET A 199 3.94 3.56 7.55
C MET A 199 2.82 2.58 7.91
N GLY A 200 3.03 1.78 8.95
CA GLY A 200 2.01 0.85 9.43
C GLY A 200 2.52 -0.24 10.36
N ASP A 201 1.60 -1.07 10.85
CA ASP A 201 1.90 -2.20 11.72
C ASP A 201 1.84 -3.50 10.94
N LEU A 202 2.89 -4.30 11.09
CA LEU A 202 3.04 -5.59 10.45
C LEU A 202 2.95 -6.70 11.49
N SER A 203 2.09 -7.69 11.24
CA SER A 203 1.99 -8.90 12.05
C SER A 203 2.16 -10.13 11.17
N ILE A 204 2.93 -11.09 11.65
CA ILE A 204 3.25 -12.34 10.95
C ILE A 204 2.68 -13.49 11.74
N THR A 205 1.87 -14.32 11.08
CA THR A 205 1.23 -15.49 11.69
C THR A 205 1.88 -16.77 11.19
N PHE A 206 2.39 -17.56 12.14
CA PHE A 206 2.99 -18.88 11.92
C PHE A 206 2.01 -19.98 12.32
N ALA A 207 1.91 -21.03 11.50
CA ALA A 207 1.06 -22.19 11.74
C ALA A 207 -0.38 -21.83 12.20
N ASP A 208 -0.94 -20.74 11.65
CA ASP A 208 -2.27 -20.20 11.97
C ASP A 208 -2.54 -19.86 13.45
N THR A 209 -1.51 -19.88 14.30
CA THR A 209 -1.68 -19.82 15.76
C THR A 209 -0.82 -18.76 16.40
N ILE A 210 0.47 -18.67 16.05
CA ILE A 210 1.42 -17.75 16.68
C ILE A 210 1.45 -16.47 15.87
N ILE A 211 1.21 -15.32 16.51
CA ILE A 211 1.27 -14.01 15.88
C ILE A 211 2.39 -13.20 16.52
N VAL A 212 3.34 -12.77 15.70
CA VAL A 212 4.48 -11.97 16.13
C VAL A 212 4.52 -10.65 15.35
N PRO A 213 5.03 -9.56 15.94
CA PRO A 213 5.26 -8.32 15.22
C PRO A 213 6.35 -8.53 14.17
N GLY A 214 6.19 -7.88 13.03
CA GLY A 214 7.19 -7.80 11.99
C GLY A 214 7.69 -6.36 11.81
N LYS A 215 8.82 -6.23 11.13
CA LYS A 215 9.40 -4.95 10.72
C LYS A 215 9.64 -4.96 9.22
N ILE A 216 9.39 -3.84 8.55
CA ILE A 216 9.72 -3.66 7.14
C ILE A 216 11.21 -3.32 7.04
N GLU A 217 11.98 -4.16 6.34
CA GLU A 217 13.42 -3.94 6.13
C GLU A 217 13.70 -3.30 4.77
N TYR A 218 12.92 -3.63 3.73
CA TYR A 218 13.16 -3.10 2.38
C TYR A 218 11.90 -3.16 1.51
N LEU A 219 11.61 -2.08 0.77
CA LEU A 219 10.56 -2.02 -0.24
C LEU A 219 11.22 -1.94 -1.62
N HIS A 220 11.09 -2.98 -2.46
CA HIS A 220 11.73 -2.93 -3.76
C HIS A 220 11.10 -1.86 -4.67
N PRO A 221 11.88 -0.96 -5.29
CA PRO A 221 11.33 0.24 -5.92
C PRO A 221 10.52 0.01 -7.20
N SER A 222 10.82 -1.04 -7.97
CA SER A 222 10.15 -1.37 -9.24
C SER A 222 9.43 -2.73 -9.22
N HIS A 223 10.09 -3.77 -8.71
CA HIS A 223 9.51 -5.11 -8.56
C HIS A 223 8.56 -5.24 -7.37
N ASN A 224 7.56 -6.12 -7.50
CA ASN A 224 6.43 -6.25 -6.56
C ASN A 224 6.77 -6.99 -5.26
N PHE A 225 7.93 -6.77 -4.66
CA PHE A 225 8.28 -7.44 -3.41
C PHE A 225 8.88 -6.49 -2.37
N ALA A 226 8.76 -6.90 -1.12
CA ALA A 226 9.35 -6.27 0.04
C ALA A 226 9.99 -7.36 0.92
N PHE A 227 11.00 -6.96 1.68
CA PHE A 227 11.54 -7.77 2.77
C PHE A 227 11.03 -7.27 4.09
N VAL A 228 10.59 -8.22 4.91
CA VAL A 228 10.18 -8.00 6.28
C VAL A 228 10.95 -8.93 7.20
N ARG A 229 11.13 -8.52 8.45
CA ARG A 229 11.85 -9.25 9.49
C ARG A 229 10.93 -9.54 10.67
N TYR A 230 11.08 -10.72 11.27
CA TYR A 230 10.51 -11.05 12.58
C TYR A 230 11.61 -11.52 13.53
N ASP A 231 11.29 -11.63 14.81
CA ASP A 231 12.19 -12.23 15.80
C ASP A 231 11.97 -13.77 15.85
N PRO A 232 12.94 -14.60 15.41
CA PRO A 232 12.83 -16.05 15.45
C PRO A 232 12.67 -16.62 16.86
N ALA A 233 13.12 -15.91 17.90
CA ALA A 233 12.97 -16.37 19.28
C ALA A 233 11.50 -16.44 19.72
N LEU A 234 10.63 -15.63 19.11
CA LEU A 234 9.20 -15.59 19.46
C LEU A 234 8.40 -16.79 18.93
N VAL A 235 8.94 -17.56 17.98
CA VAL A 235 8.28 -18.76 17.42
C VAL A 235 8.73 -20.07 18.08
N GLY A 236 9.51 -20.00 19.16
CA GLY A 236 9.84 -21.14 20.01
C GLY A 236 10.44 -22.33 19.25
N GLU A 237 9.91 -23.53 19.49
CA GLU A 237 10.31 -24.77 18.80
C GLU A 237 9.47 -25.06 17.56
N THR A 238 8.75 -24.07 17.03
CA THR A 238 7.96 -24.22 15.81
C THR A 238 8.89 -24.54 14.65
N ASP A 239 8.61 -25.62 13.93
CA ASP A 239 9.42 -26.13 12.82
C ASP A 239 9.27 -25.25 11.55
N VAL A 240 9.87 -24.04 11.60
CA VAL A 240 9.89 -23.06 10.52
C VAL A 240 11.13 -23.29 9.64
N ASN A 241 10.92 -23.45 8.34
CA ASN A 241 12.00 -23.70 7.39
C ASN A 241 12.34 -22.47 6.56
N SER A 242 13.64 -22.27 6.32
CA SER A 242 14.09 -21.41 5.23
C SER A 242 13.81 -22.12 3.91
N ALA A 243 13.14 -21.45 2.98
CA ALA A 243 12.80 -22.05 1.71
C ALA A 243 14.07 -22.38 0.90
N PRO A 244 14.25 -23.62 0.44
CA PRO A 244 15.42 -23.98 -0.35
C PRO A 244 15.28 -23.40 -1.76
N LEU A 245 16.26 -22.62 -2.22
CA LEU A 245 16.18 -21.89 -3.50
C LEU A 245 16.86 -22.68 -4.62
N SER A 246 16.24 -22.69 -5.80
CA SER A 246 16.84 -23.25 -7.01
C SER A 246 17.71 -22.22 -7.72
N LYS A 247 18.77 -22.69 -8.39
CA LYS A 247 19.58 -21.90 -9.32
C LYS A 247 19.04 -21.92 -10.74
N ASP A 248 18.10 -22.80 -11.02
CA ASP A 248 17.56 -22.99 -12.36
C ASP A 248 16.43 -22.00 -12.62
N MET A 249 16.52 -21.30 -13.74
CA MET A 249 15.48 -20.40 -14.22
C MET A 249 14.32 -21.19 -14.81
N LEU A 250 13.09 -20.76 -14.53
CA LEU A 250 11.91 -21.28 -15.22
C LEU A 250 11.93 -20.89 -16.69
N LEU A 251 11.48 -21.80 -17.55
CA LEU A 251 11.22 -21.56 -18.95
C LEU A 251 9.80 -22.00 -19.27
N GLN A 252 9.28 -21.52 -20.40
CA GLN A 252 8.01 -21.99 -20.93
C GLN A 252 8.01 -23.52 -21.07
N GLY A 253 6.91 -24.16 -20.67
CA GLY A 253 6.76 -25.61 -20.72
C GLY A 253 7.36 -26.37 -19.53
N HIS A 254 8.10 -25.71 -18.63
CA HIS A 254 8.58 -26.36 -17.40
C HIS A 254 7.40 -26.78 -16.51
N LYS A 255 7.46 -28.01 -16.00
CA LYS A 255 6.56 -28.49 -14.95
C LYS A 255 6.97 -27.87 -13.61
N VAL A 256 5.99 -27.38 -12.87
CA VAL A 256 6.18 -26.71 -11.58
C VAL A 256 5.09 -27.09 -10.61
N THR A 257 5.40 -27.07 -9.31
CA THR A 257 4.41 -27.21 -8.24
C THR A 257 4.14 -25.84 -7.62
N LEU A 258 2.89 -25.39 -7.67
CA LEU A 258 2.41 -24.21 -6.99
C LEU A 258 2.04 -24.58 -5.55
N VAL A 259 2.69 -23.96 -4.56
CA VAL A 259 2.33 -24.04 -3.14
C VAL A 259 1.92 -22.65 -2.68
N ALA A 260 0.64 -22.44 -2.36
CA ALA A 260 0.09 -21.10 -2.16
C ALA A 260 -1.06 -21.07 -1.15
N PHE A 261 -1.48 -19.86 -0.77
CA PHE A 261 -2.73 -19.64 -0.06
C PHE A 261 -3.79 -19.04 -0.99
N ASN A 262 -5.00 -19.58 -0.96
CA ASN A 262 -6.14 -18.99 -1.65
C ASN A 262 -6.71 -17.76 -0.89
N HIS A 263 -7.70 -17.10 -1.47
CA HIS A 263 -8.38 -15.94 -0.86
C HIS A 263 -8.96 -16.22 0.54
N ASN A 264 -9.30 -17.47 0.85
CA ASN A 264 -9.78 -17.91 2.16
C ASN A 264 -8.66 -18.32 3.11
N GLN A 265 -7.40 -17.99 2.78
CA GLN A 265 -6.23 -18.29 3.59
C GLN A 265 -6.03 -19.80 3.85
N ARG A 266 -6.48 -20.63 2.90
CA ARG A 266 -6.29 -22.09 2.92
C ARG A 266 -5.15 -22.48 1.99
N PRO A 267 -4.32 -23.46 2.38
CA PRO A 267 -3.24 -23.97 1.53
C PRO A 267 -3.83 -24.60 0.26
N VAL A 268 -3.17 -24.35 -0.85
CA VAL A 268 -3.43 -24.97 -2.14
C VAL A 268 -2.08 -25.46 -2.67
N CYS A 269 -2.03 -26.73 -3.03
CA CYS A 269 -0.87 -27.31 -3.68
C CYS A 269 -1.29 -28.06 -4.93
N LEU A 270 -0.68 -27.73 -6.07
CA LEU A 270 -0.90 -28.47 -7.32
C LEU A 270 0.30 -28.39 -8.26
N THR A 271 0.49 -29.45 -9.04
CA THR A 271 1.44 -29.44 -10.16
C THR A 271 0.77 -28.90 -11.42
N THR A 272 1.46 -28.03 -12.13
CA THR A 272 1.02 -27.39 -13.38
C THR A 272 2.25 -27.12 -14.27
N VAL A 273 2.06 -26.37 -15.36
CA VAL A 273 3.08 -26.06 -16.35
C VAL A 273 3.15 -24.55 -16.52
N VAL A 274 4.36 -24.02 -16.73
CA VAL A 274 4.58 -22.63 -17.11
C VAL A 274 4.06 -22.41 -18.53
N THR A 275 3.05 -21.55 -18.69
CA THR A 275 2.43 -21.29 -20.01
C THR A 275 3.22 -20.31 -20.85
N ASP A 276 3.75 -19.25 -20.23
CA ASP A 276 4.59 -18.25 -20.87
C ASP A 276 5.42 -17.50 -19.82
N ILE A 277 6.49 -16.88 -20.28
CA ILE A 277 7.27 -15.89 -19.53
C ILE A 277 7.30 -14.64 -20.38
N THR A 278 6.62 -13.60 -19.91
CA THR A 278 6.33 -12.45 -20.74
C THR A 278 6.51 -11.15 -19.99
N SER A 279 6.98 -10.14 -20.71
CA SER A 279 7.17 -8.82 -20.14
C SER A 279 5.81 -8.20 -19.85
N VAL A 280 5.53 -7.94 -18.58
CA VAL A 280 4.24 -7.39 -18.13
C VAL A 280 4.46 -5.98 -17.62
N THR A 281 3.55 -5.09 -18.03
CA THR A 281 3.40 -3.76 -17.43
C THR A 281 2.03 -3.69 -16.81
N ILE A 282 1.99 -3.60 -15.48
CA ILE A 282 0.72 -3.38 -14.78
C ILE A 282 0.20 -1.99 -15.20
N PRO A 283 -1.07 -1.86 -15.62
CA PRO A 283 -1.60 -0.58 -16.08
C PRO A 283 -1.58 0.49 -14.97
N GLN A 284 -1.53 1.75 -15.41
CA GLN A 284 -1.56 2.88 -14.50
C GLN A 284 -2.96 3.11 -13.93
N ASN A 285 -3.01 3.64 -12.71
CA ASN A 285 -4.23 4.15 -12.13
C ASN A 285 -4.20 5.69 -12.13
N SER A 286 -5.37 6.29 -12.33
CA SER A 286 -5.62 7.74 -12.20
C SER A 286 -5.09 8.35 -10.91
N THR A 287 -5.16 7.59 -9.81
CA THR A 287 -4.47 7.89 -8.56
C THR A 287 -3.10 7.23 -8.65
N PRO A 288 -2.00 7.98 -8.81
CA PRO A 288 -0.68 7.40 -8.91
C PRO A 288 -0.39 6.54 -7.68
N ARG A 289 0.01 5.29 -7.90
CA ARG A 289 0.38 4.34 -6.86
C ARG A 289 1.43 3.38 -7.38
N PHE A 290 2.14 2.73 -6.45
CA PHE A 290 3.10 1.70 -6.82
C PHE A 290 2.45 0.66 -7.74
N ARG A 291 3.15 0.34 -8.83
CA ARG A 291 2.84 -0.72 -9.77
C ARG A 291 4.15 -1.26 -10.31
N SER A 292 4.15 -2.52 -10.72
CA SER A 292 5.34 -3.11 -11.30
C SER A 292 5.45 -2.82 -12.77
N VAL A 293 6.67 -2.43 -13.14
CA VAL A 293 7.11 -2.09 -14.50
C VAL A 293 8.42 -2.81 -14.76
N ASN A 294 8.75 -3.01 -16.04
CA ASN A 294 10.03 -3.59 -16.49
C ASN A 294 10.32 -4.97 -15.86
N LEU A 295 9.32 -5.85 -15.77
CA LEU A 295 9.51 -7.22 -15.30
C LEU A 295 9.04 -8.24 -16.33
N ASP A 296 9.67 -9.40 -16.28
CA ASP A 296 9.14 -10.62 -16.90
C ASP A 296 8.33 -11.40 -15.85
N ALA A 297 7.09 -11.72 -16.21
CA ALA A 297 6.13 -12.41 -15.37
C ALA A 297 5.86 -13.82 -15.88
N ILE A 298 5.71 -14.75 -14.95
CA ILE A 298 5.45 -16.17 -15.22
C ILE A 298 3.94 -16.43 -15.13
N THR A 299 3.36 -17.07 -16.14
CA THR A 299 1.96 -17.52 -16.13
C THR A 299 1.86 -19.04 -16.07
N LEU A 300 0.74 -19.57 -15.57
CA LEU A 300 0.53 -21.00 -15.33
C LEU A 300 -0.68 -21.55 -16.10
N ASP A 301 -0.64 -22.84 -16.43
CA ASP A 301 -1.70 -23.56 -17.14
C ASP A 301 -2.79 -24.06 -16.17
N THR A 302 -3.32 -23.16 -15.36
CA THR A 302 -4.38 -23.50 -14.40
C THR A 302 -5.16 -22.28 -13.95
N PRO A 303 -6.50 -22.31 -14.01
CA PRO A 303 -7.32 -21.22 -13.47
C PRO A 303 -7.27 -21.14 -11.94
N LEU A 304 -6.90 -22.21 -11.24
CA LEU A 304 -6.77 -22.21 -9.77
C LEU A 304 -5.68 -21.25 -9.29
N ALA A 305 -4.65 -21.02 -10.10
CA ALA A 305 -3.59 -20.06 -9.77
C ALA A 305 -4.16 -18.64 -9.58
N GLN A 306 -5.21 -18.27 -10.31
CA GLN A 306 -5.88 -16.97 -10.18
C GLN A 306 -6.70 -16.82 -8.89
N GLN A 307 -6.97 -17.91 -8.18
CA GLN A 307 -7.60 -17.90 -6.85
C GLN A 307 -6.58 -17.82 -5.71
N CYS A 308 -5.28 -17.93 -6.04
CA CYS A 308 -4.17 -17.94 -5.11
C CYS A 308 -3.52 -16.56 -5.05
N SER A 309 -3.59 -15.92 -3.88
CA SER A 309 -3.15 -14.53 -3.71
C SER A 309 -1.63 -14.38 -3.54
N SER A 310 -0.98 -15.41 -2.98
CA SER A 310 0.46 -15.42 -2.70
C SER A 310 0.94 -16.87 -2.49
N GLY A 311 2.15 -17.19 -2.93
CA GLY A 311 2.73 -18.52 -2.84
C GLY A 311 4.09 -18.64 -3.52
N VAL A 312 4.47 -19.86 -3.88
CA VAL A 312 5.74 -20.18 -4.54
C VAL A 312 5.55 -21.20 -5.66
N LEU A 313 6.47 -21.15 -6.62
CA LEU A 313 6.64 -22.12 -7.69
C LEU A 313 7.89 -22.93 -7.38
N ALA A 314 7.76 -24.24 -7.27
CA ALA A 314 8.84 -25.15 -6.93
C ALA A 314 9.06 -26.23 -7.98
N ASP A 315 10.29 -26.74 -8.05
CA ASP A 315 10.64 -27.91 -8.85
C ASP A 315 10.09 -29.21 -8.22
N SER A 316 10.37 -30.35 -8.86
CA SER A 316 9.95 -31.67 -8.36
C SER A 316 10.61 -32.10 -7.05
N HIS A 317 11.69 -31.42 -6.63
CA HIS A 317 12.44 -31.69 -5.40
C HIS A 317 12.06 -30.70 -4.27
N GLY A 318 11.15 -29.75 -4.54
CA GLY A 318 10.73 -28.75 -3.57
C GLY A 318 11.64 -27.53 -3.49
N HIS A 319 12.56 -27.32 -4.43
CA HIS A 319 13.33 -26.07 -4.49
C HIS A 319 12.51 -24.96 -5.16
N VAL A 320 12.49 -23.78 -4.55
CA VAL A 320 11.76 -22.61 -5.05
C VAL A 320 12.46 -22.04 -6.27
N GLN A 321 11.74 -21.95 -7.38
CA GLN A 321 12.19 -21.34 -8.65
C GLN A 321 11.54 -19.98 -8.92
N GLY A 322 10.40 -19.70 -8.26
CA GLY A 322 9.70 -18.43 -8.39
C GLY A 322 8.75 -18.15 -7.23
N LEU A 323 8.38 -16.87 -7.08
CA LEU A 323 7.34 -16.39 -6.17
C LEU A 323 6.05 -16.24 -6.95
N TRP A 324 4.92 -16.66 -6.37
CA TRP A 324 3.59 -16.34 -6.89
C TRP A 324 3.04 -15.15 -6.13
N LEU A 325 2.79 -14.02 -6.80
CA LEU A 325 2.46 -12.75 -6.15
C LEU A 325 1.17 -12.15 -6.72
N SER A 326 0.45 -11.41 -5.87
CA SER A 326 -0.66 -10.55 -6.29
C SER A 326 -0.14 -9.14 -6.60
N TYR A 327 -0.61 -8.55 -7.70
CA TYR A 327 -0.26 -7.23 -8.19
C TYR A 327 -1.53 -6.37 -8.23
N LEU A 328 -1.49 -5.21 -7.58
CA LEU A 328 -2.61 -4.29 -7.59
C LEU A 328 -2.61 -3.48 -8.90
N GLY A 329 -3.56 -3.82 -9.78
CA GLY A 329 -3.79 -3.20 -11.09
C GLY A 329 -4.56 -1.89 -11.02
N GLU A 330 -5.09 -1.40 -12.13
CA GLU A 330 -5.97 -0.24 -12.24
C GLU A 330 -7.37 -0.46 -11.62
N ARG A 331 -8.14 0.63 -11.47
CA ARG A 331 -9.57 0.52 -11.12
C ARG A 331 -10.39 0.21 -12.36
N ASN A 332 -11.30 -0.75 -12.24
CA ASN A 332 -12.25 -1.10 -13.29
C ASN A 332 -13.47 -0.15 -13.27
N MET A 333 -14.35 -0.31 -14.26
CA MET A 333 -15.56 0.51 -14.42
C MET A 333 -16.54 0.41 -13.25
N SER A 334 -16.50 -0.66 -12.45
CA SER A 334 -17.32 -0.83 -11.24
C SER A 334 -16.69 -0.20 -9.99
N GLY A 335 -15.53 0.45 -10.12
CA GLY A 335 -14.84 1.13 -9.02
C GLY A 335 -14.02 0.21 -8.11
N HIS A 336 -13.89 -1.06 -8.47
CA HIS A 336 -13.02 -2.02 -7.78
C HIS A 336 -11.62 -2.02 -8.40
N ASP A 337 -10.60 -2.29 -7.59
CA ASP A 337 -9.24 -2.48 -8.09
C ASP A 337 -9.10 -3.88 -8.73
N ASN A 338 -8.47 -3.95 -9.90
CA ASN A 338 -8.04 -5.21 -10.48
C ASN A 338 -6.86 -5.78 -9.69
N GLU A 339 -6.84 -7.11 -9.50
CA GLU A 339 -5.75 -7.82 -8.83
C GLU A 339 -5.26 -8.93 -9.76
N TYR A 340 -4.03 -8.80 -10.24
CA TYR A 340 -3.39 -9.78 -11.11
C TYR A 340 -2.57 -10.76 -10.29
N HIS A 341 -2.55 -12.03 -10.69
CA HIS A 341 -1.75 -13.07 -10.05
C HIS A 341 -0.73 -13.60 -11.04
N LEU A 342 0.54 -13.32 -10.76
CA LEU A 342 1.65 -13.59 -11.66
C LEU A 342 2.86 -14.11 -10.89
N GLY A 343 3.64 -14.99 -11.53
CA GLY A 343 4.89 -15.45 -10.98
C GLY A 343 6.05 -14.48 -11.25
N LEU A 344 7.00 -14.42 -10.33
CA LEU A 344 8.25 -13.69 -10.42
C LEU A 344 9.41 -14.66 -10.18
N HIS A 345 10.46 -14.62 -11.01
CA HIS A 345 11.63 -15.48 -10.79
C HIS A 345 12.29 -15.23 -9.45
N ILE A 346 12.70 -16.30 -8.76
CA ILE A 346 13.34 -16.18 -7.44
C ILE A 346 14.69 -15.45 -7.51
N HIS A 347 15.39 -15.53 -8.65
CA HIS A 347 16.65 -14.82 -8.87
C HIS A 347 16.54 -13.30 -8.67
N THR A 348 15.37 -12.73 -8.97
CA THR A 348 15.09 -11.30 -8.81
C THR A 348 15.24 -10.81 -7.38
N VAL A 349 15.04 -11.68 -6.37
CA VAL A 349 15.13 -11.29 -4.95
C VAL A 349 16.53 -11.48 -4.36
N LEU A 350 17.41 -12.22 -5.04
CA LEU A 350 18.72 -12.62 -4.50
C LEU A 350 19.67 -11.45 -4.20
N PRO A 351 19.77 -10.38 -5.01
CA PRO A 351 20.67 -9.26 -4.71
C PRO A 351 20.32 -8.60 -3.37
N VAL A 352 19.03 -8.39 -3.13
CA VAL A 352 18.52 -7.80 -1.89
C VAL A 352 18.64 -8.77 -0.72
N LEU A 353 18.27 -10.04 -0.92
CA LEU A 353 18.42 -11.08 0.11
C LEU A 353 19.87 -11.18 0.59
N THR A 354 20.82 -11.25 -0.34
CA THR A 354 22.24 -11.42 -0.03
C THR A 354 22.79 -10.23 0.77
N ALA A 355 22.42 -9.00 0.40
CA ALA A 355 22.81 -7.81 1.17
C ALA A 355 22.22 -7.85 2.60
N LEU A 356 20.94 -8.17 2.74
CA LEU A 356 20.28 -8.27 4.05
C LEU A 356 20.84 -9.41 4.91
N GLN A 357 21.26 -10.52 4.31
CA GLN A 357 21.95 -11.63 4.99
C GLN A 357 23.37 -11.27 5.45
N LYS A 358 23.95 -10.19 4.93
CA LYS A 358 25.23 -9.63 5.38
C LYS A 358 25.05 -8.45 6.33
N ASP A 359 23.81 -8.13 6.70
CA ASP A 359 23.45 -6.91 7.45
C ASP A 359 23.86 -5.61 6.73
N GLU A 360 23.94 -5.65 5.40
CA GLU A 360 24.21 -4.50 4.54
C GLU A 360 22.90 -3.85 4.09
N VAL A 361 22.91 -2.53 3.90
CA VAL A 361 21.78 -1.80 3.31
C VAL A 361 21.77 -2.09 1.81
N PRO A 362 20.69 -2.68 1.23
CA PRO A 362 20.64 -2.94 -0.19
C PRO A 362 20.73 -1.62 -0.98
N SER A 363 21.79 -1.49 -1.78
CA SER A 363 22.06 -0.32 -2.61
C SER A 363 21.85 -0.67 -4.08
N LEU A 364 20.62 -0.59 -4.56
CA LEU A 364 20.30 -0.78 -5.97
C LEU A 364 20.33 0.55 -6.71
N ARG A 365 20.79 0.52 -7.96
CA ARG A 365 20.66 1.62 -8.91
C ARG A 365 19.65 1.28 -10.00
N SER A 366 19.04 2.29 -10.61
CA SER A 366 18.04 2.06 -11.64
C SER A 366 18.09 3.10 -12.76
N LEU A 367 17.82 2.63 -13.97
CA LEU A 367 17.33 3.44 -15.07
C LEU A 367 15.87 3.79 -14.80
N ASN A 368 15.60 5.07 -14.54
CA ASN A 368 14.25 5.52 -14.18
C ASN A 368 13.39 5.75 -15.43
N VAL A 369 13.10 4.64 -16.14
CA VAL A 369 12.30 4.60 -17.36
C VAL A 369 11.25 3.49 -17.30
N GLU A 370 10.14 3.66 -18.01
CA GLU A 370 9.14 2.61 -18.25
C GLU A 370 9.37 2.03 -19.65
N LEU A 371 9.57 0.72 -19.73
CA LEU A 371 9.82 -0.01 -20.96
C LEU A 371 8.55 -0.73 -21.44
N MET A 372 8.39 -0.83 -22.76
CA MET A 372 7.33 -1.58 -23.40
C MET A 372 7.90 -2.51 -24.46
N PRO A 373 7.50 -3.80 -24.51
CA PRO A 373 7.94 -4.70 -25.56
C PRO A 373 7.42 -4.24 -26.92
N VAL A 374 8.28 -4.36 -27.94
CA VAL A 374 7.97 -4.05 -29.34
C VAL A 374 8.20 -5.29 -30.19
N GLN A 375 7.21 -5.59 -31.03
CA GLN A 375 7.30 -6.67 -32.02
C GLN A 375 8.30 -6.32 -33.11
N MET A 376 9.03 -7.31 -33.63
CA MET A 376 10.07 -7.07 -34.64
C MET A 376 9.56 -6.37 -35.90
N ALA A 377 8.35 -6.70 -36.38
CA ALA A 377 7.76 -6.02 -37.54
C ALA A 377 7.59 -4.51 -37.31
N GLN A 378 7.19 -4.12 -36.10
CA GLN A 378 7.09 -2.72 -35.70
C GLN A 378 8.47 -2.08 -35.57
N ALA A 379 9.45 -2.77 -34.96
CA ALA A 379 10.82 -2.27 -34.86
C ALA A 379 11.46 -2.01 -36.24
N VAL A 380 11.26 -2.92 -37.21
CA VAL A 380 11.68 -2.74 -38.61
C VAL A 380 10.99 -1.53 -39.25
N ALA A 381 9.68 -1.35 -39.04
CA ALA A 381 8.97 -0.17 -39.52
C ALA A 381 9.47 1.14 -38.87
N MET A 382 10.01 1.06 -37.64
CA MET A 382 10.66 2.15 -36.92
C MET A 382 12.11 2.42 -37.38
N GLY A 383 12.62 1.67 -38.36
CA GLY A 383 13.94 1.87 -38.95
C GLY A 383 15.03 0.90 -38.48
N LEU A 384 14.67 -0.19 -37.79
CA LEU A 384 15.64 -1.20 -37.36
C LEU A 384 16.29 -1.88 -38.58
N GLY A 385 17.63 -1.87 -38.64
CA GLY A 385 18.40 -2.51 -39.70
C GLY A 385 18.37 -4.05 -39.63
N GLN A 386 18.60 -4.69 -40.78
CA GLN A 386 18.61 -6.16 -40.90
C GLN A 386 19.70 -6.83 -40.05
N GLU A 387 20.83 -6.14 -39.81
CA GLU A 387 21.87 -6.65 -38.92
C GLU A 387 21.34 -6.83 -37.49
N TRP A 388 20.57 -5.87 -36.98
CA TRP A 388 19.97 -5.96 -35.65
C TRP A 388 18.87 -7.01 -35.58
N VAL A 389 18.08 -7.19 -36.63
CA VAL A 389 17.12 -8.30 -36.71
C VAL A 389 17.84 -9.62 -36.47
N ARG A 390 18.94 -9.87 -37.20
CA ARG A 390 19.75 -11.09 -37.03
C ARG A 390 20.33 -11.22 -35.63
N LYS A 391 20.86 -10.13 -35.05
CA LYS A 391 21.38 -10.12 -33.66
C LYS A 391 20.32 -10.48 -32.64
N VAL A 392 19.07 -10.03 -32.81
CA VAL A 392 17.94 -10.36 -31.92
C VAL A 392 17.55 -11.83 -32.06
N GLU A 393 17.47 -12.35 -33.30
CA GLU A 393 17.16 -13.76 -33.58
C GLU A 393 18.23 -14.71 -33.00
N GLU A 394 19.51 -14.34 -33.12
CA GLU A 394 20.62 -15.08 -32.52
C GLU A 394 20.62 -15.01 -30.99
N ALA A 395 20.27 -13.87 -30.40
CA ALA A 395 20.27 -13.67 -28.95
C ALA A 395 19.15 -14.44 -28.24
N ASN A 396 17.98 -14.61 -28.87
CA ASN A 396 16.83 -15.27 -28.24
C ASN A 396 15.92 -15.97 -29.25
N SER A 397 16.26 -17.21 -29.58
CA SER A 397 15.50 -18.05 -30.53
C SER A 397 14.05 -18.33 -30.13
N ALA A 398 13.68 -18.14 -28.85
CA ALA A 398 12.33 -18.40 -28.37
C ALA A 398 11.39 -17.20 -28.50
N LYS A 399 11.92 -15.97 -28.42
CA LYS A 399 11.10 -14.75 -28.40
C LYS A 399 11.87 -13.55 -28.95
N HIS A 400 11.56 -13.16 -30.18
CA HIS A 400 12.17 -12.00 -30.83
C HIS A 400 11.41 -10.73 -30.45
N GLN A 401 12.01 -9.90 -29.60
CA GLN A 401 11.46 -8.62 -29.16
C GLN A 401 12.58 -7.67 -28.74
N LEU A 402 12.26 -6.39 -28.75
CA LEU A 402 13.08 -5.30 -28.21
C LEU A 402 12.21 -4.43 -27.29
N PHE A 403 12.82 -3.48 -26.59
CA PHE A 403 12.11 -2.63 -25.64
C PHE A 403 12.17 -1.16 -26.03
N LEU A 404 11.00 -0.54 -26.08
CA LEU A 404 10.84 0.89 -26.31
C LEU A 404 10.70 1.61 -24.99
N ILE A 405 11.32 2.78 -24.87
CA ILE A 405 11.08 3.70 -23.76
C ILE A 405 9.70 4.31 -23.93
N ARG A 406 8.75 3.82 -23.14
CA ARG A 406 7.39 4.37 -23.10
C ARG A 406 7.37 5.69 -22.36
N ARG A 407 8.10 5.79 -21.24
CA ARG A 407 8.17 6.99 -20.39
C ARG A 407 9.50 7.12 -19.68
N THR A 408 9.83 8.35 -19.32
CA THR A 408 10.93 8.68 -18.41
C THR A 408 10.38 9.27 -17.12
N GLU A 409 11.02 8.97 -15.99
CA GLU A 409 10.65 9.52 -14.69
C GLU A 409 11.06 10.99 -14.60
N THR A 410 10.13 11.85 -14.22
CA THR A 410 10.36 13.31 -14.11
C THR A 410 11.48 13.61 -13.12
N GLY A 411 12.47 14.39 -13.56
CA GLY A 411 13.59 14.84 -12.73
C GLY A 411 14.71 13.82 -12.55
N SER A 412 14.63 12.65 -13.19
CA SER A 412 15.69 11.64 -13.12
C SER A 412 16.90 11.96 -14.02
N GLU A 413 18.08 11.46 -13.66
CA GLU A 413 19.30 11.63 -14.46
C GLU A 413 19.18 10.94 -15.82
N SER A 414 18.56 9.75 -15.87
CA SER A 414 18.36 9.01 -17.11
C SER A 414 17.47 9.78 -18.10
N ALA A 415 16.48 10.54 -17.60
CA ALA A 415 15.59 11.37 -18.42
C ALA A 415 16.29 12.57 -19.09
N LYS A 416 17.52 12.92 -18.70
CA LYS A 416 18.32 13.96 -19.36
C LYS A 416 18.94 13.49 -20.67
N VAL A 417 19.09 12.17 -20.85
CA VAL A 417 19.77 11.56 -21.99
C VAL A 417 18.80 10.75 -22.85
N LEU A 418 17.93 9.96 -22.20
CA LEU A 418 16.94 9.11 -22.85
C LEU A 418 15.67 9.90 -23.20
N GLU A 419 15.13 9.64 -24.39
CA GLU A 419 13.88 10.21 -24.87
C GLU A 419 12.78 9.13 -24.91
N GLU A 420 11.53 9.56 -24.80
CA GLU A 420 10.41 8.68 -25.10
C GLU A 420 10.48 8.24 -26.57
N LEU A 421 10.11 6.99 -26.82
CA LEU A 421 10.18 6.31 -28.12
C LEU A 421 11.60 5.91 -28.58
N ASP A 422 12.61 6.03 -27.73
CA ASP A 422 13.90 5.37 -27.97
C ASP A 422 13.71 3.86 -27.91
N LEU A 423 14.21 3.15 -28.94
CA LEU A 423 14.24 1.70 -28.97
C LEU A 423 15.60 1.21 -28.48
N ILE A 424 15.63 0.46 -27.37
CA ILE A 424 16.85 -0.09 -26.78
C ILE A 424 17.25 -1.35 -27.57
N LEU A 425 18.48 -1.36 -28.09
CA LEU A 425 19.03 -2.46 -28.87
C LEU A 425 20.00 -3.30 -28.04
N ALA A 426 20.94 -2.64 -27.36
CA ALA A 426 21.95 -3.28 -26.53
C ALA A 426 22.34 -2.43 -25.32
N VAL A 427 22.81 -3.10 -24.28
CA VAL A 427 23.38 -2.49 -23.07
C VAL A 427 24.74 -3.14 -22.81
N ASN A 428 25.79 -2.32 -22.64
CA ASN A 428 27.18 -2.73 -22.50
C ASN A 428 27.61 -3.75 -23.58
N GLY A 429 27.20 -3.47 -24.83
CA GLY A 429 27.49 -4.32 -26.00
C GLY A 429 26.66 -5.60 -26.13
N LYS A 430 25.79 -5.93 -25.15
CA LYS A 430 24.92 -7.11 -25.20
C LYS A 430 23.50 -6.75 -25.65
N THR A 431 22.99 -7.44 -26.67
CA THR A 431 21.61 -7.31 -27.14
C THR A 431 20.62 -7.59 -26.01
N VAL A 432 19.59 -6.74 -25.86
CA VAL A 432 18.58 -6.88 -24.81
C VAL A 432 17.27 -7.38 -25.41
N THR A 433 16.85 -8.59 -25.03
CA THR A 433 15.60 -9.23 -25.49
C THR A 433 14.69 -9.66 -24.34
N ARG A 434 15.19 -9.62 -23.09
CA ARG A 434 14.44 -9.93 -21.85
C ARG A 434 14.65 -8.85 -20.80
N MET A 435 13.67 -8.67 -19.91
CA MET A 435 13.71 -7.57 -18.95
C MET A 435 14.83 -7.73 -17.92
N TYR A 436 15.09 -8.97 -17.45
CA TYR A 436 16.16 -9.22 -16.49
C TYR A 436 17.57 -8.91 -17.04
N GLU A 437 17.74 -8.80 -18.36
CA GLU A 437 19.03 -8.39 -18.95
C GLU A 437 19.35 -6.92 -18.65
N MET A 438 18.35 -6.14 -18.23
CA MET A 438 18.53 -4.78 -17.73
C MET A 438 19.00 -4.73 -16.28
N ASP A 439 19.06 -5.86 -15.55
CA ASP A 439 19.47 -5.89 -14.14
C ASP A 439 20.95 -5.49 -13.93
N VAL A 440 21.76 -5.43 -15.01
CA VAL A 440 23.11 -4.83 -15.00
C VAL A 440 23.10 -3.38 -14.49
N GLN A 441 21.95 -2.71 -14.52
CA GLN A 441 21.75 -1.38 -13.96
C GLN A 441 22.00 -1.29 -12.45
N TYR A 442 21.85 -2.39 -11.69
CA TYR A 442 21.87 -2.32 -10.22
C TYR A 442 23.23 -1.93 -9.65
N GLU A 443 24.31 -2.23 -10.36
CA GLU A 443 25.69 -2.06 -9.88
C GLU A 443 26.45 -0.94 -10.61
N ALA A 444 26.01 -0.57 -11.81
CA ALA A 444 26.72 0.38 -12.66
C ALA A 444 26.20 1.82 -12.49
N GLU A 445 27.09 2.80 -12.30
CA GLU A 445 26.73 4.22 -12.26
C GLU A 445 26.28 4.79 -13.61
N GLU A 446 26.84 4.24 -14.68
CA GLU A 446 26.58 4.61 -16.05
C GLU A 446 26.54 3.33 -16.90
N LEU A 447 25.64 3.30 -17.87
CA LEU A 447 25.50 2.22 -18.83
C LEU A 447 25.79 2.74 -20.24
N GLU A 448 26.53 1.96 -21.03
CA GLU A 448 26.65 2.22 -22.46
C GLU A 448 25.47 1.57 -23.18
N MET A 449 24.58 2.38 -23.76
CA MET A 449 23.37 1.89 -24.41
C MET A 449 23.42 2.19 -25.91
N THR A 450 23.22 1.16 -26.73
CA THR A 450 22.93 1.33 -28.15
C THR A 450 21.43 1.42 -28.33
N ILE A 451 20.97 2.54 -28.90
CA ILE A 451 19.55 2.83 -29.13
C ILE A 451 19.30 3.17 -30.60
N LEU A 452 18.05 3.03 -31.02
CA LEU A 452 17.55 3.58 -32.27
C LEU A 452 16.61 4.75 -31.94
N ARG A 453 17.01 5.96 -32.33
CA ARG A 453 16.21 7.19 -32.16
C ARG A 453 15.95 7.80 -33.53
N LYS A 454 14.69 8.02 -33.88
CA LYS A 454 14.30 8.65 -35.17
C LYS A 454 14.95 7.99 -36.41
N LYS A 455 15.07 6.66 -36.40
CA LYS A 455 15.73 5.82 -37.44
C LYS A 455 17.25 5.92 -37.49
N GLU A 456 17.90 6.57 -36.52
CA GLU A 456 19.35 6.65 -36.41
C GLU A 456 19.82 5.78 -35.24
N GLU A 457 20.79 4.90 -35.52
CA GLU A 457 21.47 4.12 -34.49
C GLU A 457 22.52 5.00 -33.82
N MET A 458 22.53 4.99 -32.48
CA MET A 458 23.53 5.73 -31.71
C MET A 458 23.86 5.01 -30.41
N THR A 459 25.10 5.18 -29.97
CA THR A 459 25.58 4.72 -28.66
C THR A 459 25.69 5.90 -27.72
N ILE A 460 25.06 5.79 -26.56
CA ILE A 460 24.99 6.85 -25.56
C ILE A 460 25.36 6.30 -24.18
N LYS A 461 25.91 7.19 -23.36
CA LYS A 461 26.21 6.94 -21.95
C LYS A 461 25.03 7.41 -21.10
N VAL A 462 24.43 6.48 -20.38
CA VAL A 462 23.20 6.73 -19.62
C VAL A 462 23.46 6.58 -18.13
N PRO A 463 23.29 7.64 -17.33
CA PRO A 463 23.46 7.54 -15.89
C PRO A 463 22.30 6.77 -15.26
N THR A 464 22.62 5.92 -14.30
CA THR A 464 21.65 5.31 -13.38
C THR A 464 21.59 6.13 -12.09
N SER A 465 20.47 6.08 -11.38
CA SER A 465 20.33 6.75 -10.09
C SER A 465 20.22 5.73 -8.95
N PRO A 466 20.79 6.00 -7.76
CA PRO A 466 20.55 5.17 -6.59
C PRO A 466 19.07 5.21 -6.23
N VAL A 467 18.52 4.07 -5.82
CA VAL A 467 17.12 3.97 -5.43
C VAL A 467 17.01 3.42 -4.02
N SER A 468 16.42 4.20 -3.12
CA SER A 468 16.17 3.77 -1.75
C SER A 468 14.99 2.81 -1.68
N GLY A 469 15.13 1.78 -0.82
CA GLY A 469 14.03 0.89 -0.44
C GLY A 469 13.24 1.37 0.78
N ASP A 470 13.44 2.61 1.25
CA ASP A 470 12.77 3.15 2.43
C ASP A 470 11.32 3.54 2.21
N GLY A 471 10.94 3.81 0.96
CA GLY A 471 9.65 4.37 0.59
C GLY A 471 9.44 5.80 1.11
N THR A 472 8.18 6.19 1.28
CA THR A 472 7.81 7.50 1.87
C THR A 472 8.29 7.58 3.33
N SER A 473 9.01 8.64 3.66
CA SER A 473 9.64 8.85 4.98
C SER A 473 9.08 10.03 5.77
N ARG A 474 8.22 10.85 5.17
CA ARG A 474 7.59 11.99 5.84
C ARG A 474 6.18 12.25 5.31
N VAL A 475 5.26 12.56 6.22
CA VAL A 475 3.87 12.92 5.90
C VAL A 475 3.44 14.08 6.81
N VAL A 476 2.96 15.16 6.21
CA VAL A 476 2.41 16.32 6.92
C VAL A 476 0.89 16.30 6.81
N MET A 477 0.21 16.27 7.95
CA MET A 477 -1.24 16.44 8.03
C MET A 477 -1.56 17.91 8.29
N TRP A 478 -2.29 18.55 7.37
CA TRP A 478 -2.72 19.94 7.51
C TRP A 478 -4.14 20.12 7.00
N ALA A 479 -5.00 20.76 7.80
CA ALA A 479 -6.39 21.04 7.44
C ALA A 479 -7.18 19.81 6.95
N GLY A 480 -6.78 18.61 7.41
CA GLY A 480 -7.32 17.31 7.01
C GLY A 480 -6.84 16.76 5.66
N ALA A 481 -5.83 17.37 5.04
CA ALA A 481 -5.07 16.78 3.93
C ALA A 481 -3.83 16.03 4.45
N ALA A 482 -3.47 14.94 3.79
CA ALA A 482 -2.20 14.24 3.95
C ALA A 482 -1.26 14.64 2.80
N LEU A 483 -0.16 15.29 3.16
CA LEU A 483 0.83 15.84 2.26
C LEU A 483 2.12 15.04 2.37
N GLN A 484 2.77 14.76 1.25
CA GLN A 484 4.03 14.01 1.19
C GLN A 484 4.87 14.50 0.01
N GLU A 485 6.12 14.05 -0.08
CA GLU A 485 6.85 14.21 -1.33
C GLU A 485 6.25 13.32 -2.44
N PRO A 486 6.32 13.76 -3.72
CA PRO A 486 5.92 12.94 -4.86
C PRO A 486 6.66 11.60 -4.87
N HIS A 487 5.96 10.51 -4.60
CA HIS A 487 6.53 9.17 -4.65
C HIS A 487 6.75 8.73 -6.10
N LYS A 488 7.56 7.69 -6.32
CA LYS A 488 8.00 7.21 -7.65
C LYS A 488 6.88 7.12 -8.70
N ALA A 489 5.73 6.54 -8.35
CA ALA A 489 4.62 6.43 -9.29
C ALA A 489 3.99 7.77 -9.71
N VAL A 490 4.07 8.83 -8.90
CA VAL A 490 3.72 10.21 -9.31
C VAL A 490 4.73 10.70 -10.35
N LEU A 491 6.03 10.52 -10.09
CA LEU A 491 7.11 10.97 -10.97
C LEU A 491 7.12 10.25 -12.33
N GLN A 492 6.68 9.00 -12.37
CA GLN A 492 6.54 8.20 -13.60
C GLN A 492 5.34 8.62 -14.46
N GLN A 493 4.33 9.26 -13.88
CA GLN A 493 3.11 9.66 -14.58
C GLN A 493 3.08 11.15 -14.88
N SER A 494 3.77 11.97 -14.10
CA SER A 494 3.88 13.41 -14.30
C SER A 494 4.92 13.74 -15.37
N LYS A 495 4.75 14.88 -16.05
CA LYS A 495 5.74 15.48 -16.96
C LYS A 495 6.51 16.65 -16.35
N THR A 496 6.00 17.18 -15.25
CA THR A 496 6.50 18.36 -14.55
C THR A 496 6.51 18.11 -13.05
N LEU A 497 7.33 18.87 -12.33
CA LEU A 497 7.40 18.80 -10.87
C LEU A 497 7.21 20.21 -10.30
N PRO A 498 5.96 20.68 -10.16
CA PRO A 498 5.70 22.06 -9.75
C PRO A 498 6.20 22.40 -8.33
N SER A 499 6.19 21.41 -7.43
CA SER A 499 6.81 21.44 -6.11
C SER A 499 7.01 20.01 -5.60
N ARG A 500 7.63 19.86 -4.43
CA ARG A 500 7.74 18.59 -3.69
C ARG A 500 6.64 18.40 -2.65
N ILE A 501 5.51 19.08 -2.77
CA ILE A 501 4.38 18.96 -1.83
C ILE A 501 3.17 18.37 -2.56
N TYR A 502 3.05 17.06 -2.52
CA TYR A 502 1.99 16.30 -3.16
C TYR A 502 0.82 16.05 -2.21
N VAL A 503 -0.41 16.35 -2.65
CA VAL A 503 -1.63 16.08 -1.89
C VAL A 503 -2.07 14.64 -2.14
N SER A 504 -1.73 13.75 -1.21
CA SER A 504 -1.96 12.30 -1.32
C SER A 504 -3.41 11.92 -1.01
N ALA A 505 -3.93 12.46 0.10
CA ALA A 505 -5.28 12.15 0.56
C ALA A 505 -5.92 13.35 1.29
N ARG A 506 -7.26 13.29 1.46
CA ARG A 506 -8.02 14.28 2.23
C ARG A 506 -9.18 13.66 2.98
N SER A 507 -9.45 14.13 4.18
CA SER A 507 -10.53 13.68 5.06
C SER A 507 -11.86 14.34 4.73
N LYS A 508 -12.92 13.56 4.57
CA LYS A 508 -14.28 14.10 4.40
C LYS A 508 -14.67 14.99 5.58
N GLY A 509 -15.32 16.11 5.29
CA GLY A 509 -15.70 17.12 6.29
C GLY A 509 -14.56 18.01 6.79
N SER A 510 -13.31 17.78 6.35
CA SER A 510 -12.19 18.67 6.66
C SER A 510 -12.23 19.97 5.86
N PRO A 511 -11.54 21.04 6.30
CA PRO A 511 -11.37 22.24 5.49
C PRO A 511 -10.75 21.94 4.11
N ALA A 512 -9.73 21.08 4.01
CA ALA A 512 -9.17 20.70 2.71
C ALA A 512 -10.24 20.13 1.77
N TYR A 513 -11.13 19.27 2.27
CA TYR A 513 -12.24 18.72 1.50
C TYR A 513 -13.28 19.79 1.13
N MET A 514 -13.72 20.61 2.09
CA MET A 514 -14.77 21.62 1.89
C MET A 514 -14.35 22.74 0.93
N TYR A 515 -13.09 23.17 0.98
CA TYR A 515 -12.56 24.27 0.17
C TYR A 515 -11.96 23.82 -1.16
N GLY A 516 -12.24 22.58 -1.59
CA GLY A 516 -11.93 22.13 -2.94
C GLY A 516 -10.49 21.71 -3.18
N MET A 517 -9.72 21.40 -2.13
CA MET A 517 -8.42 20.74 -2.32
C MET A 517 -8.65 19.36 -2.91
N VAL A 518 -7.90 19.03 -3.96
CA VAL A 518 -8.08 17.79 -4.68
C VAL A 518 -6.96 16.82 -4.35
N SER A 519 -7.35 15.57 -4.11
CA SER A 519 -6.46 14.43 -3.97
C SER A 519 -7.03 13.27 -4.78
N GLY A 520 -6.15 12.38 -5.24
CA GLY A 520 -6.54 11.15 -5.93
C GLY A 520 -7.16 10.12 -4.98
N GLN A 521 -7.11 10.38 -3.67
CA GLN A 521 -7.81 9.60 -2.66
C GLN A 521 -8.66 10.48 -1.77
N THR A 522 -9.95 10.16 -1.68
CA THR A 522 -10.82 10.69 -0.63
C THR A 522 -10.84 9.71 0.53
N LEU A 523 -10.35 10.12 1.70
CA LEU A 523 -10.54 9.36 2.95
C LEU A 523 -12.03 9.39 3.27
N SER A 524 -12.67 8.24 3.12
CA SER A 524 -14.10 8.08 3.32
C SER A 524 -14.46 8.15 4.81
N VAL A 525 -15.08 9.25 5.23
CA VAL A 525 -16.18 9.24 6.21
C VAL A 525 -17.48 9.34 5.41
N ARG A 526 -18.12 8.21 5.09
CA ARG A 526 -19.48 8.27 4.54
C ARG A 526 -20.41 8.67 5.69
N ILE A 527 -20.77 9.95 5.75
CA ILE A 527 -21.98 10.37 6.46
C ILE A 527 -23.16 10.01 5.53
N ALA A 528 -24.13 9.30 6.09
CA ALA A 528 -25.20 8.54 5.45
C ALA A 528 -25.81 9.11 4.15
N ASP A 529 -26.03 8.20 3.19
CA ASP A 529 -27.27 8.20 2.39
C ASP A 529 -28.42 7.80 3.34
N LEU A 530 -29.24 8.77 3.74
CA LEU A 530 -30.54 8.47 4.33
C LEU A 530 -31.43 7.81 3.26
N PRO A 531 -32.32 6.87 3.61
CA PRO A 531 -33.32 6.37 2.68
C PRO A 531 -34.16 7.56 2.16
N ARG A 532 -34.16 7.74 0.84
CA ARG A 532 -34.96 8.77 0.16
C ARG A 532 -36.43 8.36 0.17
N ASP A 533 -37.16 8.77 1.20
CA ASP A 533 -38.62 8.84 1.13
C ASP A 533 -39.10 10.30 1.15
N HIS A 534 -39.61 10.68 -0.02
CA HIS A 534 -40.64 11.67 -0.36
C HIS A 534 -40.53 13.16 0.07
N HIS A 535 -40.51 13.99 -0.98
CA HIS A 535 -41.06 15.34 -1.13
C HIS A 535 -40.72 16.40 -0.07
N TYR A 536 -39.67 17.20 -0.30
CA TYR A 536 -39.71 18.66 -0.15
C TYR A 536 -38.61 19.30 -1.01
N SER A 537 -39.03 20.13 -1.96
CA SER A 537 -38.17 20.94 -2.81
C SER A 537 -37.65 22.15 -2.03
N PHE A 538 -36.34 22.24 -1.81
CA PHE A 538 -35.66 23.52 -1.58
C PHE A 538 -34.50 23.63 -2.56
N THR A 539 -34.61 24.62 -3.45
CA THR A 539 -33.61 25.01 -4.43
C THR A 539 -32.40 25.62 -3.75
N ARG A 540 -31.24 24.96 -3.84
CA ARG A 540 -29.93 25.63 -3.86
C ARG A 540 -29.06 25.06 -4.98
N THR A 541 -28.67 25.97 -5.83
CA THR A 541 -27.90 25.84 -7.05
C THR A 541 -26.45 25.39 -6.79
N ASN A 542 -25.94 24.59 -7.73
CA ASN A 542 -24.53 24.33 -8.07
C ASN A 542 -23.71 23.39 -7.18
N ALA A 543 -23.82 22.09 -7.43
CA ALA A 543 -22.86 21.33 -8.25
C ALA A 543 -23.33 19.86 -8.33
N LEU A 544 -23.66 19.40 -9.53
CA LEU A 544 -23.89 17.99 -9.84
C LEU A 544 -22.56 17.23 -9.68
N ALA A 545 -22.22 16.83 -8.46
CA ALA A 545 -21.33 15.69 -8.23
C ALA A 545 -22.21 14.44 -8.34
N SER A 546 -22.39 13.96 -9.57
CA SER A 546 -22.87 12.61 -9.81
C SER A 546 -22.03 11.64 -8.99
N THR A 547 -22.68 10.63 -8.41
CA THR A 547 -22.13 9.53 -7.60
C THR A 547 -21.18 8.56 -8.34
N HIS A 548 -20.57 9.03 -9.43
CA HIS A 548 -19.39 8.43 -10.04
C HIS A 548 -18.21 9.28 -9.55
N ASP A 549 -17.26 8.67 -8.84
CA ASP A 549 -15.93 9.27 -8.59
C ASP A 549 -15.31 9.58 -9.97
N LEU A 550 -15.63 10.74 -10.55
CA LEU A 550 -14.83 11.36 -11.59
C LEU A 550 -13.43 11.49 -10.97
N GLN A 551 -12.49 10.70 -11.50
CA GLN A 551 -11.11 10.62 -11.07
C GLN A 551 -10.51 12.03 -11.08
N VAL A 552 -10.52 12.70 -9.92
CA VAL A 552 -10.08 14.10 -9.85
C VAL A 552 -8.54 14.10 -9.81
N PRO A 553 -7.85 14.80 -10.72
CA PRO A 553 -6.40 14.83 -10.78
C PRO A 553 -5.81 15.37 -9.47
N THR A 554 -4.80 14.68 -8.95
CA THR A 554 -4.08 15.07 -7.74
C THR A 554 -3.41 16.44 -7.91
N GLN A 555 -3.05 17.11 -6.80
CA GLN A 555 -2.48 18.46 -6.83
C GLN A 555 -1.13 18.55 -6.13
N TRP A 556 -0.33 19.53 -6.55
CA TRP A 556 0.84 20.02 -5.84
C TRP A 556 0.54 21.37 -5.18
N ILE A 557 0.91 21.54 -3.91
CA ILE A 557 0.89 22.85 -3.26
C ILE A 557 2.17 23.57 -3.62
N THR A 558 2.07 24.79 -4.13
CA THR A 558 3.25 25.56 -4.56
C THR A 558 3.48 26.81 -3.73
N HIS A 559 2.42 27.37 -3.15
CA HIS A 559 2.51 28.59 -2.34
C HIS A 559 1.48 28.59 -1.21
N ILE A 560 1.85 29.24 -0.10
CA ILE A 560 0.99 29.54 1.05
C ILE A 560 1.04 31.05 1.28
N ASN A 561 -0.12 31.71 1.25
CA ASN A 561 -0.28 33.17 1.39
C ASN A 561 0.61 33.99 0.44
N GLY A 562 0.93 33.44 -0.75
CA GLY A 562 1.81 34.07 -1.74
C GLY A 562 3.30 33.76 -1.56
N THR A 563 3.70 33.16 -0.43
CA THR A 563 5.06 32.67 -0.20
C THR A 563 5.28 31.34 -0.93
N PRO A 564 6.31 31.21 -1.79
CA PRO A 564 6.65 29.93 -2.42
C PRO A 564 6.99 28.85 -1.39
N THR A 565 6.50 27.64 -1.61
CA THR A 565 6.76 26.46 -0.78
C THR A 565 7.27 25.34 -1.69
N PRO A 566 8.59 25.24 -1.95
CA PRO A 566 9.15 24.23 -2.86
C PRO A 566 9.11 22.81 -2.28
N ASP A 567 9.09 22.67 -0.96
CA ASP A 567 9.15 21.40 -0.22
C ASP A 567 8.33 21.43 1.08
N LEU A 568 8.28 20.29 1.76
CA LEU A 568 7.51 20.14 3.00
C LEU A 568 8.04 21.01 4.15
N ASP A 569 9.34 21.32 4.20
CA ASP A 569 9.91 22.17 5.25
C ASP A 569 9.43 23.61 5.10
N ALA A 570 9.59 24.18 3.90
CA ALA A 570 9.08 25.51 3.60
C ALA A 570 7.54 25.60 3.77
N PHE A 571 6.82 24.52 3.46
CA PHE A 571 5.39 24.44 3.74
C PHE A 571 5.08 24.51 5.23
N VAL A 572 5.73 23.69 6.05
CA VAL A 572 5.54 23.64 7.51
C VAL A 572 5.85 24.99 8.14
N GLU A 573 6.94 25.64 7.73
CA GLU A 573 7.28 26.99 8.18
C GLU A 573 6.22 28.02 7.80
N ALA A 574 5.71 27.97 6.56
CA ALA A 574 4.69 28.90 6.09
C ALA A 574 3.35 28.73 6.84
N VAL A 575 2.89 27.50 7.08
CA VAL A 575 1.62 27.25 7.78
C VAL A 575 1.72 27.51 9.28
N ARG A 576 2.91 27.42 9.89
CA ARG A 576 3.14 27.81 11.29
C ARG A 576 2.78 29.26 11.58
N LEU A 577 2.95 30.13 10.58
CA LEU A 577 2.64 31.56 10.69
C LEU A 577 1.16 31.89 10.48
N CYS A 578 0.35 30.91 10.07
CA CYS A 578 -1.07 31.10 9.81
C CYS A 578 -1.87 30.99 11.12
N PRO A 579 -2.57 32.06 11.55
CA PRO A 579 -3.37 32.00 12.77
C PRO A 579 -4.54 31.01 12.66
N ASP A 580 -4.95 30.44 13.79
CA ASP A 580 -6.14 29.60 13.84
C ASP A 580 -7.40 30.37 13.42
N ASN A 581 -8.39 29.65 12.88
CA ASN A 581 -9.67 30.18 12.42
C ASN A 581 -9.60 31.26 11.32
N THR A 582 -8.47 31.40 10.64
CA THR A 582 -8.30 32.30 9.48
C THR A 582 -8.32 31.54 8.16
N TYR A 583 -8.40 32.27 7.04
CA TYR A 583 -8.30 31.70 5.70
C TYR A 583 -6.86 31.77 5.20
N VAL A 584 -6.36 30.65 4.73
CA VAL A 584 -5.03 30.50 4.12
C VAL A 584 -5.22 30.40 2.61
N ARG A 585 -4.56 31.31 1.88
CA ARG A 585 -4.53 31.27 0.42
C ARG A 585 -3.53 30.23 -0.03
N VAL A 586 -4.00 29.14 -0.61
CA VAL A 586 -3.18 28.02 -1.11
C VAL A 586 -3.16 28.07 -2.63
N LYS A 587 -1.98 28.20 -3.23
CA LYS A 587 -1.83 28.01 -4.69
C LYS A 587 -1.50 26.56 -4.97
N THR A 588 -2.34 25.91 -5.75
CA THR A 588 -2.11 24.53 -6.19
C THR A 588 -1.91 24.47 -7.70
N ILE A 589 -1.28 23.39 -8.16
CA ILE A 589 -1.17 23.03 -9.58
C ILE A 589 -1.70 21.61 -9.72
N SER A 590 -2.63 21.37 -10.65
CA SER A 590 -3.15 20.03 -10.93
C SER A 590 -2.15 19.17 -11.69
N PHE A 591 -2.44 17.87 -11.76
CA PHE A 591 -1.70 16.91 -12.60
C PHE A 591 -1.50 17.37 -14.05
N ASP A 592 -2.49 18.05 -14.62
CA ASP A 592 -2.47 18.60 -15.99
C ASP A 592 -1.86 20.01 -16.09
N ASN A 593 -1.08 20.43 -15.09
CA ASN A 593 -0.45 21.75 -14.99
C ASN A 593 -1.42 22.94 -14.95
N ILE A 594 -2.65 22.73 -14.49
CA ILE A 594 -3.63 23.82 -14.35
C ILE A 594 -3.46 24.47 -12.97
N PRO A 595 -3.09 25.76 -12.89
CA PRO A 595 -2.97 26.46 -11.62
C PRO A 595 -4.34 26.79 -11.03
N MET A 596 -4.47 26.62 -9.72
CA MET A 596 -5.68 26.96 -8.95
C MET A 596 -5.29 27.71 -7.67
N VAL A 597 -6.22 28.52 -7.16
CA VAL A 597 -6.08 29.19 -5.86
C VAL A 597 -7.27 28.81 -5.00
N LEU A 598 -6.98 28.32 -3.80
CA LEU A 598 -7.97 27.90 -2.82
C LEU A 598 -7.85 28.80 -1.58
N SER A 599 -8.96 29.07 -0.92
CA SER A 599 -9.00 29.75 0.38
C SER A 599 -9.39 28.73 1.45
N VAL A 600 -8.40 28.04 2.02
CA VAL A 600 -8.62 26.95 2.97
C VAL A 600 -8.67 27.51 4.39
N LYS A 601 -9.74 27.22 5.15
CA LYS A 601 -9.80 27.64 6.55
C LYS A 601 -8.82 26.84 7.41
N ASN A 602 -7.90 27.54 8.07
CA ASN A 602 -7.03 26.94 9.08
C ASN A 602 -7.85 26.68 10.35
N ASN A 603 -7.93 25.43 10.78
CA ASN A 603 -8.77 25.03 11.91
C ASN A 603 -8.01 24.04 12.79
N LEU A 604 -7.15 24.58 13.64
CA LEU A 604 -6.25 23.81 14.50
C LEU A 604 -7.00 23.08 15.61
N HIS A 605 -8.18 23.58 16.01
CA HIS A 605 -9.04 22.95 17.02
C HIS A 605 -9.47 21.53 16.63
N TYR A 606 -9.86 21.31 15.37
CA TYR A 606 -10.31 20.01 14.88
C TYR A 606 -9.26 19.29 14.03
N TRP A 607 -8.38 20.05 13.35
CA TRP A 607 -7.40 19.55 12.39
C TRP A 607 -6.02 20.18 12.69
N PRO A 608 -5.39 19.80 13.82
CA PRO A 608 -4.06 20.29 14.16
C PRO A 608 -3.03 19.92 13.09
N THR A 609 -1.95 20.69 13.02
CA THR A 609 -0.89 20.41 12.04
C THR A 609 0.07 19.39 12.63
N ILE A 610 0.20 18.24 11.97
CA ILE A 610 1.01 17.12 12.45
C ILE A 610 2.06 16.80 11.40
N ASP A 611 3.32 16.72 11.81
CA ASP A 611 4.44 16.28 10.98
C ASP A 611 4.89 14.89 11.44
N MET A 612 4.73 13.90 10.57
CA MET A 612 5.12 12.52 10.83
C MET A 612 6.37 12.18 10.05
N VAL A 613 7.42 11.77 10.75
CA VAL A 613 8.74 11.46 10.16
C VAL A 613 9.14 10.04 10.55
N LYS A 614 9.66 9.28 9.58
CA LYS A 614 10.24 7.95 9.83
C LYS A 614 11.38 8.08 10.82
N ASP A 615 11.36 7.24 11.84
CA ASP A 615 12.30 7.28 12.96
C ASP A 615 12.52 5.87 13.49
N SER A 616 13.71 5.32 13.26
CA SER A 616 14.06 3.97 13.70
C SER A 616 14.13 3.80 15.23
N THR A 617 14.18 4.91 15.98
CA THR A 617 14.17 4.88 17.46
C THR A 617 12.76 4.89 18.05
N ALA A 618 11.74 5.22 17.25
CA ALA A 618 10.35 5.17 17.67
C ALA A 618 9.81 3.73 17.62
N GLU A 619 8.95 3.37 18.58
CA GLU A 619 8.41 2.00 18.70
C GLU A 619 7.61 1.53 17.48
N CYS A 620 6.91 2.44 16.79
CA CYS A 620 6.19 2.17 15.55
C CYS A 620 7.00 2.54 14.28
N GLY A 621 8.28 2.90 14.43
CA GLY A 621 9.15 3.34 13.34
C GLY A 621 8.87 4.75 12.81
N TRP A 622 7.97 5.50 13.47
CA TRP A 622 7.54 6.84 13.07
C TRP A 622 7.38 7.74 14.29
N ARG A 623 7.88 8.97 14.19
CA ARG A 623 7.74 10.01 15.20
C ARG A 623 6.67 11.01 14.76
N LYS A 624 5.79 11.35 15.69
CA LYS A 624 4.76 12.38 15.52
C LYS A 624 5.22 13.68 16.18
N ASN A 625 5.42 14.73 15.40
CA ASN A 625 5.72 16.08 15.88
C ASN A 625 4.48 16.95 15.70
N GLU A 626 3.92 17.48 16.80
CA GLU A 626 2.85 18.46 16.71
C GLU A 626 3.46 19.83 16.40
N VAL A 627 3.00 20.44 15.31
CA VAL A 627 3.61 21.65 14.74
C VAL A 627 2.96 22.90 15.33
N VAL A 628 1.63 22.95 15.31
CA VAL A 628 0.76 24.02 15.86
C VAL A 628 -0.59 23.44 16.23
#